data_AF-A0A967J4V7-F1
#
_entry.id   AF-A0A967J4V7-F1
#
_cell.length_a   1.000
_cell.length_b   1.000
_cell.length_c   1.000
_cell.angle_alpha   90.00
_cell.angle_beta   90.00
_cell.angle_gamma   90.00
#
_symmetry.space_group_name_H-M   'P 1'
#
loop_
_entity.id
_entity.type
_entity.pdbx_description
1 polymer ?
#
loop_
_entity_poly.entity_id
_entity_poly.type
_entity_poly.pdbx_seq_one_letter_code
_entity_poly.pdbx_strand_id
1 'polypeptide(L)'
;MIPTRIGDDGDAARRELSEHLSRRYHKDYPVELVSKVCLAGNPDEISGRIDEYAAAGVEHLIFLYGGEPGDAESQFGRLRSEVVDR
;
A
#
# COMPACT_ATOMS: atom_id res chain seq x y z
N MET A 1 -9.21 6.38 3.24
CA MET A 1 -7.83 6.23 3.76
C MET A 1 -7.48 4.77 3.72
N ILE A 2 -6.37 4.40 3.09
CA ILE A 2 -6.01 3.00 2.82
C ILE A 2 -4.56 2.78 3.27
N PRO A 3 -4.26 1.76 4.10
CA PRO A 3 -2.89 1.37 4.40
C PRO A 3 -2.11 1.05 3.12
N THR A 4 -0.90 1.58 3.00
CA THR A 4 -0.11 1.54 1.76
C THR A 4 1.33 1.14 2.02
N ARG A 5 1.84 0.22 1.19
CA ARG A 5 3.24 -0.21 1.16
C ARG A 5 3.64 -0.50 -0.28
N ILE A 6 4.68 0.16 -0.78
CA ILE A 6 5.21 -0.05 -2.13
C ILE A 6 6.56 -0.77 -2.04
N GLY A 7 6.71 -1.84 -2.80
CA GLY A 7 7.95 -2.62 -2.88
C GLY A 7 8.21 -3.11 -4.29
N ASP A 8 9.44 -3.55 -4.58
CA ASP A 8 9.76 -4.08 -5.91
C ASP A 8 9.13 -5.47 -6.13
N ASP A 9 9.03 -6.24 -5.05
CA ASP A 9 8.27 -7.48 -4.97
C ASP A 9 6.94 -7.19 -4.24
N GLY A 10 5.83 -7.36 -4.94
CA GLY A 10 4.50 -7.11 -4.40
C GLY A 10 4.12 -8.08 -3.28
N ASP A 11 4.58 -9.33 -3.32
CA ASP A 11 4.29 -10.29 -2.26
C ASP A 11 5.08 -9.97 -0.99
N ALA A 12 6.32 -9.51 -1.14
CA ALA A 12 7.11 -8.99 -0.01
C ALA A 12 6.41 -7.77 0.61
N ALA A 13 5.97 -6.81 -0.19
CA ALA A 13 5.27 -5.61 0.29
C ALA A 13 4.00 -5.96 1.09
N ARG A 14 3.23 -6.96 0.65
CA ARG A 14 2.03 -7.44 1.37
C ARG A 14 2.37 -8.10 2.71
N ARG A 15 3.43 -8.92 2.75
CA ARG A 15 3.91 -9.55 4.00
C ARG A 15 4.38 -8.49 5.00
N GLU A 16 5.18 -7.53 4.55
CA GLU A 16 5.66 -6.44 5.40
C GLU A 16 4.51 -5.60 5.97
N LEU A 17 3.50 -5.28 5.16
CA LEU A 17 2.34 -4.55 5.64
C LEU A 17 1.48 -5.38 6.60
N SER A 18 1.31 -6.68 6.33
CA SER A 18 0.67 -7.64 7.23
C SER A 18 1.36 -7.67 8.60
N GLU A 19 2.69 -7.77 8.64
CA GLU A 19 3.48 -7.75 9.87
C GLU A 19 3.37 -6.41 10.60
N HIS A 20 3.42 -5.29 9.88
CA HIS A 20 3.26 -3.95 10.45
C HIS A 20 1.89 -3.80 11.13
N LEU A 21 0.81 -4.12 10.41
CA LEU A 21 -0.55 -4.00 10.93
C LEU A 21 -0.78 -4.94 12.12
N SER A 22 -0.24 -6.17 12.04
CA SER A 22 -0.37 -7.14 13.13
C SER A 22 0.31 -6.66 14.41
N ARG A 23 1.53 -6.12 14.29
CA ARG A 23 2.25 -5.51 15.41
C ARG A 23 1.50 -4.30 15.97
N ARG A 24 1.06 -3.38 15.10
CA ARG A 24 0.40 -2.12 15.48
C ARG A 24 -0.91 -2.34 16.23
N TYR A 25 -1.72 -3.31 15.79
CA TYR A 25 -3.07 -3.53 16.32
C TYR A 25 -3.15 -4.72 17.28
N HIS A 26 -2.03 -5.38 17.59
CA HIS A 26 -1.97 -6.57 18.45
C HIS A 26 -3.01 -7.65 18.06
N LYS A 27 -3.17 -7.87 16.75
CA LYS A 27 -4.13 -8.80 16.16
C LYS A 27 -3.50 -9.43 14.92
N ASP A 28 -3.90 -10.65 14.58
CA ASP A 28 -3.52 -11.26 13.31
C ASP A 28 -4.15 -10.53 12.11
N TYR A 29 -3.32 -10.06 11.18
CA TYR A 29 -3.69 -9.51 9.88
C TYR A 29 -3.14 -10.41 8.78
N PRO A 30 -3.90 -11.41 8.30
CA PRO A 30 -3.42 -12.34 7.28
C PRO A 30 -3.16 -11.62 5.96
N VAL A 31 -2.18 -12.10 5.20
CA VAL A 31 -1.77 -11.52 3.91
C VAL A 31 -2.95 -11.45 2.94
N GLU A 32 -3.84 -12.45 2.95
CA GLU A 32 -5.04 -12.48 2.11
C GLU A 32 -6.02 -11.36 2.42
N LEU A 33 -6.07 -10.89 3.68
CA LEU A 33 -6.86 -9.72 4.04
C LEU A 33 -6.17 -8.46 3.52
N VAL A 34 -4.87 -8.32 3.72
CA VAL A 34 -4.07 -7.18 3.21
C VAL A 34 -4.25 -7.03 1.70
N SER A 35 -4.16 -8.12 0.94
CA SER A 35 -4.33 -8.11 -0.53
C SER A 35 -5.71 -7.64 -0.99
N LYS A 36 -6.73 -7.71 -0.14
CA LYS A 36 -8.11 -7.32 -0.47
C LYS A 36 -8.45 -5.89 -0.08
N VAL A 37 -7.91 -5.42 1.04
CA VAL A 37 -8.37 -4.17 1.68
C VAL A 37 -7.30 -3.09 1.82
N CYS A 38 -6.04 -3.40 1.50
CA CYS A 38 -4.92 -2.46 1.54
C CYS A 38 -4.32 -2.26 0.14
N LEU A 39 -3.51 -1.21 0.00
CA LEU A 39 -2.69 -0.94 -1.18
C LEU A 39 -1.26 -1.40 -0.91
N ALA A 40 -1.03 -2.71 -1.01
CA ALA A 40 0.31 -3.29 -0.91
C ALA A 40 0.66 -4.08 -2.16
N GLY A 41 1.77 -3.71 -2.79
CA GLY A 41 2.20 -4.32 -4.04
C GLY A 41 3.39 -3.60 -4.66
N ASN A 42 3.69 -3.99 -5.88
CA ASN A 42 4.61 -3.26 -6.74
C ASN A 42 3.92 -2.02 -7.38
N PRO A 43 4.70 -1.11 -8.00
CA PRO A 43 4.13 0.12 -8.55
C PRO A 43 3.02 -0.10 -9.58
N ASP A 44 3.16 -1.10 -10.44
CA ASP A 44 2.16 -1.40 -11.49
C ASP A 44 0.87 -1.96 -10.88
N GLU A 45 0.97 -2.84 -9.89
CA GLU A 45 -0.18 -3.37 -9.15
C GLU A 45 -0.93 -2.26 -8.40
N ILE A 46 -0.20 -1.33 -7.78
CA ILE A 46 -0.79 -0.19 -7.06
C ILE A 46 -1.48 0.75 -8.05
N SER A 47 -0.84 1.06 -9.20
CA SER A 47 -1.44 1.91 -10.24
C SER A 47 -2.73 1.29 -10.77
N GLY A 48 -2.72 0.01 -11.14
CA GLY A 48 -3.92 -0.67 -11.63
C GLY A 48 -5.06 -0.65 -10.60
N ARG A 49 -4.75 -0.78 -9.31
CA ARG A 49 -5.76 -0.65 -8.26
C ARG A 49 -6.32 0.78 -8.11
N ILE A 50 -5.48 1.79 -8.30
CA ILE A 50 -5.92 3.20 -8.31
C ILE A 50 -6.85 3.44 -9.51
N ASP A 51 -6.53 2.89 -10.68
CA ASP A 51 -7.38 2.98 -11.86
C ASP A 51 -8.74 2.33 -11.63
N GLU A 52 -8.79 1.17 -10.95
CA GLU A 52 -10.04 0.53 -10.53
C GLU A 52 -10.87 1.45 -9.60
N TYR A 53 -10.24 2.13 -8.64
CA TYR A 53 -10.93 3.07 -7.77
C TYR A 53 -11.44 4.29 -8.53
N ALA A 54 -10.64 4.85 -9.44
CA ALA A 54 -11.04 5.97 -10.28
C ALA A 54 -12.23 5.59 -11.18
N ALA A 55 -12.20 4.40 -11.79
CA ALA A 55 -13.30 3.87 -12.59
C ALA A 55 -14.59 3.66 -11.78
N ALA A 56 -14.47 3.40 -10.48
CA ALA A 56 -15.60 3.33 -9.55
C ALA A 56 -16.11 4.71 -9.07
N GLY A 57 -15.53 5.82 -9.56
CA GLY A 57 -15.92 7.19 -9.21
C GLY A 57 -15.25 7.74 -7.95
N VAL A 58 -14.15 7.13 -7.48
CA VAL A 58 -13.37 7.68 -6.37
C VAL A 58 -12.57 8.89 -6.85
N GLU A 59 -12.84 10.06 -6.27
CA GLU A 59 -12.14 11.31 -6.61
C GLU A 59 -10.90 11.56 -5.73
N HIS A 60 -10.86 10.98 -4.53
CA HIS A 60 -9.81 11.22 -3.55
C HIS A 60 -9.35 9.93 -2.86
N LEU A 61 -8.04 9.69 -2.89
CA LEU A 61 -7.38 8.63 -2.14
C LEU A 61 -6.46 9.24 -1.08
N ILE A 62 -6.55 8.71 0.13
CA ILE A 62 -5.65 9.07 1.24
C ILE A 62 -4.79 7.84 1.53
N PHE A 63 -3.49 7.95 1.25
CA PHE A 63 -2.52 6.89 1.48
C PHE A 63 -1.99 6.96 2.91
N LEU A 64 -2.11 5.86 3.63
CA LEU A 64 -1.59 5.73 4.98
C LEU A 64 -0.36 4.82 4.95
N TYR A 65 0.81 5.40 5.09
CA TYR A 65 2.04 4.62 5.15
C TYR A 65 2.00 3.56 6.27
N GLY A 66 2.32 2.31 5.91
CA GLY A 66 2.53 1.22 6.86
C GLY A 66 3.92 0.61 6.70
N GLY A 67 4.72 0.65 7.76
CA GLY A 67 6.07 0.10 7.79
C GLY A 67 6.89 0.71 8.94
N GLU A 68 8.22 0.60 8.85
CA GLU A 68 9.15 1.17 9.83
C GLU A 68 9.27 2.70 9.67
N PRO A 69 9.25 3.50 10.76
CA PRO A 69 9.23 4.97 10.68
C PRO A 69 10.30 5.61 9.79
N GLY A 70 11.47 4.97 9.67
CA GLY A 70 12.59 5.46 8.84
C GLY A 70 12.34 5.44 7.34
N ASP A 71 11.37 4.68 6.85
CA ASP A 71 11.15 4.50 5.41
C ASP A 71 10.02 5.38 4.85
N ALA A 72 9.31 6.13 5.70
CA ALA A 72 8.10 6.86 5.31
C ALA A 72 8.35 7.83 4.14
N GLU A 73 9.43 8.61 4.21
CA GLU A 73 9.79 9.58 3.16
C GLU A 73 10.11 8.87 1.83
N SER A 74 10.91 7.80 1.88
CA SER A 74 11.22 6.99 0.70
C SER A 74 9.94 6.43 0.07
N GLN A 75 9.01 5.92 0.88
CA GLN A 75 7.77 5.31 0.41
C GLN A 75 6.82 6.31 -0.26
N PHE A 76 6.66 7.50 0.32
CA PHE A 76 5.89 8.56 -0.33
C PHE A 76 6.59 9.10 -1.58
N GLY A 77 7.92 9.16 -1.58
CA GLY A 77 8.71 9.49 -2.77
C GLY A 77 8.44 8.52 -3.92
N ARG A 78 8.53 7.21 -3.64
CA ARG A 78 8.22 6.14 -4.60
C ARG A 78 6.78 6.18 -5.08
N LEU A 79 5.82 6.29 -4.17
CA LEU A 79 4.40 6.41 -4.53
C LEU A 79 4.16 7.59 -5.48
N ARG A 80 4.79 8.73 -5.21
CA ARG A 80 4.69 9.90 -6.08
C ARG A 80 5.31 9.64 -7.45
N SER A 81 6.56 9.21 -7.51
CA SER A 81 7.30 9.10 -8.78
C SER A 81 6.94 7.88 -9.63
N GLU A 82 6.52 6.77 -9.02
CA GLU A 82 6.31 5.48 -9.68
C GLU A 82 4.82 5.11 -9.81
N VAL A 83 3.91 5.97 -9.33
CA VAL A 83 2.47 5.72 -9.40
C VAL A 83 1.69 6.97 -9.78
N VAL A 84 1.86 8.09 -9.06
CA VAL A 84 1.02 9.29 -9.26
C VAL A 84 1.48 10.15 -10.44
N ASP A 85 2.77 10.42 -10.54
CA ASP A 85 3.35 11.32 -11.56
C ASP A 85 3.70 10.57 -12.87
N ARG A 86 3.16 9.36 -13.08
CA ARG A 86 3.40 8.54 -14.29
C ARG A 86 2.69 9.07 -15.53
#